data_AF-F9UU70-F1
#
_entry.id   AF-F9UU70-F1
#
_cell.length_a   1.000
_cell.length_b   1.000
_cell.length_c   1.000
_cell.angle_alpha   90.00
_cell.angle_beta   90.00
_cell.angle_gamma   90.00
#
_symmetry.space_group_name_H-M   'P 1'
#
loop_
_entity.id
_entity.type
_entity.pdbx_description
1 polymer ?
#
loop_
_entity_poly.entity_id
_entity_poly.type
_entity_poly.pdbx_seq_one_letter_code
_entity_poly.pdbx_strand_id
1 'polypeptide(L)'
;MLLITYLGNTKPVRQFKKALIKQFSDMKRELILRQAKFELGKEFSKSLHEAIRESPALGEHGHLYVNINKLVYKQALGVNVNELRKARNIPKTEAITHYLSSSEADAVKRVKQQIRTLLEMKMDYQQVKQALQIQGVIYRIELQLPAKASVK
;
A
#
# COMPACT_ATOMS: atom_id res chain seq x y z
N MET A 1 17.32 27.76 4.83
CA MET A 1 16.94 28.99 4.11
C MET A 1 18.20 29.83 3.85
N LEU A 2 19.17 29.30 3.09
CA LEU A 2 20.46 29.98 2.83
C LEU A 2 20.63 30.31 1.33
N LEU A 3 20.06 29.52 0.42
CA LEU A 3 20.18 29.79 -1.03
C LEU A 3 19.46 31.09 -1.47
N ILE A 4 18.32 31.41 -0.86
CA ILE A 4 17.48 32.56 -1.24
C ILE A 4 18.11 33.89 -0.82
N THR A 5 18.87 33.90 0.28
CA THR A 5 19.52 35.09 0.85
C THR A 5 20.72 35.55 0.03
N TYR A 6 21.43 34.63 -0.65
CA TYR A 6 22.58 34.98 -1.51
C TYR A 6 22.20 35.46 -2.92
N LEU A 7 20.94 35.31 -3.32
CA LEU A 7 20.47 35.66 -4.65
C LEU A 7 19.86 37.07 -4.66
N GLY A 8 20.33 37.97 -5.55
CA GLY A 8 19.78 39.33 -5.70
C GLY A 8 18.30 39.40 -6.12
N ASN A 9 17.77 40.63 -6.29
CA ASN A 9 16.34 40.87 -6.59
C ASN A 9 16.06 41.23 -8.07
N THR A 10 16.80 40.65 -9.02
CA THR A 10 16.52 40.84 -10.45
C THR A 10 15.24 40.11 -10.87
N LYS A 11 14.57 40.58 -11.95
CA LYS A 11 13.33 39.95 -12.46
C LYS A 11 13.46 38.43 -12.69
N PRO A 12 14.54 37.92 -13.34
CA PRO A 12 14.71 36.48 -13.56
C PRO A 12 14.89 35.70 -12.25
N VAL A 13 15.69 36.22 -11.31
CA VAL A 13 15.95 35.57 -10.02
C VAL A 13 14.68 35.47 -9.17
N ARG A 14 13.81 36.48 -9.22
CA ARG A 14 12.52 36.46 -8.53
C ARG A 14 11.57 35.40 -9.12
N GLN A 15 11.54 35.23 -10.44
CA GLN A 15 10.76 34.17 -11.07
C GLN A 15 11.28 32.77 -10.67
N PHE A 16 12.59 32.57 -10.70
CA PHE A 16 13.23 31.36 -10.22
C PHE A 16 12.88 31.06 -8.75
N LYS A 17 13.01 32.04 -7.84
CA LYS A 17 12.64 31.88 -6.42
C LYS A 17 11.17 31.46 -6.26
N LYS A 18 10.25 32.07 -7.00
CA LYS A 18 8.82 31.70 -6.97
C LYS A 18 8.59 30.26 -7.45
N ALA A 19 9.22 29.86 -8.56
CA ALA A 19 9.12 28.51 -9.08
C ALA A 19 9.70 27.48 -8.09
N LEU A 20 10.85 27.77 -7.49
CA LEU A 20 11.49 26.93 -6.50
C LEU A 20 10.61 26.75 -5.26
N ILE A 21 10.07 27.83 -4.71
CA ILE A 21 9.16 27.77 -3.54
C ILE A 21 7.91 26.95 -3.88
N LYS A 22 7.34 27.12 -5.08
CA LYS A 22 6.18 26.34 -5.53
C LYS A 22 6.52 24.85 -5.57
N GLN A 23 7.60 24.47 -6.23
CA GLN A 23 8.04 23.06 -6.32
C GLN A 23 8.31 22.47 -4.93
N PHE A 24 9.02 23.18 -4.05
CA PHE A 24 9.24 22.71 -2.68
C PHE A 24 7.94 22.60 -1.87
N SER A 25 6.98 23.50 -2.08
CA SER A 25 5.67 23.43 -1.42
C SER A 25 4.86 22.23 -1.90
N ASP A 26 4.87 21.97 -3.21
CA ASP A 26 4.21 20.82 -3.83
C ASP A 26 4.83 19.50 -3.33
N MET A 27 6.17 19.41 -3.32
CA MET A 27 6.90 18.27 -2.74
C MET A 27 6.59 18.07 -1.25
N LYS A 28 6.58 19.15 -0.46
CA LYS A 28 6.25 19.08 0.98
C LYS A 28 4.83 18.58 1.19
N ARG A 29 3.87 19.07 0.40
CA ARG A 29 2.47 18.64 0.45
C ARG A 29 2.35 17.16 0.11
N GLU A 30 3.03 16.70 -0.94
CA GLU A 30 3.05 15.28 -1.32
C GLU A 30 3.63 14.40 -0.21
N LEU A 31 4.74 14.81 0.40
CA LEU A 31 5.36 14.10 1.52
C LEU A 31 4.39 13.99 2.72
N ILE A 32 3.73 15.09 3.09
CA ILE A 32 2.74 15.10 4.18
C ILE A 32 1.57 14.16 3.86
N LEU A 33 1.05 14.19 2.63
CA LEU A 33 -0.03 13.30 2.20
C LEU A 33 0.40 11.83 2.26
N ARG A 34 1.63 11.52 1.86
CA ARG A 34 2.20 10.16 1.96
C ARG A 34 2.32 9.73 3.41
N GLN A 35 2.81 10.59 4.30
CA GLN A 35 2.93 10.32 5.72
C GLN A 35 1.56 10.06 6.37
N ALA A 36 0.58 10.93 6.12
CA ALA A 36 -0.79 10.77 6.65
C ALA A 36 -1.44 9.47 6.15
N LYS A 37 -1.27 9.12 4.86
CA LYS A 37 -1.74 7.84 4.31
C LYS A 37 -1.03 6.64 4.94
N PHE A 38 0.27 6.76 5.21
CA PHE A 38 1.05 5.71 5.86
C PHE A 38 0.61 5.48 7.32
N GLU A 39 0.41 6.55 8.09
CA GLU A 39 -0.07 6.49 9.47
C GLU A 39 -1.46 5.86 9.56
N LEU A 40 -2.40 6.31 8.71
CA LEU A 40 -3.71 5.67 8.55
C LEU A 40 -3.53 4.17 8.20
N GLY A 41 -2.67 3.84 7.24
CA GLY A 41 -2.39 2.46 6.85
C GLY A 41 -1.85 1.58 8.00
N LYS A 42 -1.07 2.18 8.92
CA LYS A 42 -0.56 1.52 10.14
C LYS A 42 -1.70 1.24 11.11
N GLU A 43 -2.59 2.20 11.34
CA GLU A 43 -3.80 2.02 12.16
C GLU A 43 -4.74 0.95 11.59
N PHE A 44 -4.95 0.94 10.27
CA PHE A 44 -5.75 -0.10 9.61
C PHE A 44 -5.10 -1.49 9.71
N SER A 45 -3.78 -1.57 9.63
CA SER A 45 -3.08 -2.85 9.77
C SER A 45 -3.11 -3.37 11.20
N LYS A 46 -3.02 -2.48 12.20
CA LYS A 46 -3.20 -2.83 13.61
C LYS A 46 -4.63 -3.30 13.88
N SER A 47 -5.64 -2.57 13.43
CA SER A 47 -7.05 -2.94 13.66
C SER A 47 -7.45 -4.24 12.97
N LEU A 48 -6.94 -4.52 11.77
CA LEU A 48 -7.14 -5.84 11.14
C LEU A 48 -6.45 -6.96 11.93
N HIS A 49 -5.25 -6.70 12.45
CA HIS A 49 -4.52 -7.67 13.26
C HIS A 49 -5.25 -7.98 14.57
N GLU A 50 -5.80 -6.95 15.22
CA GLU A 50 -6.66 -7.07 16.40
C GLU A 50 -7.93 -7.86 16.08
N ALA A 51 -8.65 -7.51 15.00
CA ALA A 51 -9.86 -8.24 14.58
C ALA A 51 -9.59 -9.73 14.27
N ILE A 52 -8.43 -10.05 13.69
CA ILE A 52 -8.02 -11.44 13.45
C ILE A 52 -7.70 -12.15 14.77
N ARG A 53 -7.04 -11.47 15.71
CA ARG A 53 -6.69 -12.02 17.03
C ARG A 53 -7.92 -12.30 17.89
N GLU A 54 -8.90 -11.41 17.85
CA GLU A 54 -10.15 -11.52 18.61
C GLU A 54 -11.15 -12.50 17.97
N SER A 55 -10.98 -12.81 16.68
CA SER A 55 -11.85 -13.78 16.01
C SER A 55 -11.60 -15.20 16.53
N PRO A 56 -12.61 -15.87 17.12
CA PRO A 56 -12.46 -17.24 17.63
C PRO A 56 -12.18 -18.27 16.53
N ALA A 57 -12.50 -17.97 15.27
CA ALA A 57 -12.25 -18.86 14.13
C ALA A 57 -10.80 -18.75 13.58
N LEU A 58 -10.05 -17.71 13.96
CA LEU A 58 -8.75 -17.38 13.36
C LEU A 58 -7.64 -17.18 14.39
N GLY A 59 -7.97 -16.81 15.63
CA GLY A 59 -7.02 -16.45 16.68
C GLY A 59 -6.06 -17.59 17.07
N GLU A 60 -6.48 -18.85 16.95
CA GLU A 60 -5.65 -20.02 17.28
C GLU A 60 -4.70 -20.44 16.15
N HIS A 61 -4.84 -19.85 14.97
CA HIS A 61 -4.20 -20.33 13.76
C HIS A 61 -3.34 -19.24 13.11
N GLY A 62 -2.12 -19.05 13.63
CA GLY A 62 -1.18 -18.03 13.12
C GLY A 62 -0.88 -18.11 11.62
N HIS A 63 -1.07 -19.26 10.98
CA HIS A 63 -0.96 -19.43 9.53
C HIS A 63 -2.12 -18.76 8.76
N LEU A 64 -3.30 -18.61 9.36
CA LEU A 64 -4.45 -17.97 8.74
C LEU A 64 -4.24 -16.45 8.58
N TYR A 65 -3.49 -15.82 9.48
CA TYR A 65 -3.07 -14.42 9.31
C TYR A 65 -2.27 -14.22 8.01
N VAL A 66 -1.29 -15.10 7.76
CA VAL A 66 -0.47 -15.06 6.53
C VAL A 66 -1.36 -15.29 5.30
N ASN A 67 -2.33 -16.19 5.39
CA ASN A 67 -3.26 -16.48 4.31
C ASN A 67 -4.21 -15.32 4.03
N ILE A 68 -4.72 -14.64 5.05
CA ILE A 68 -5.51 -13.40 4.90
C ILE A 68 -4.68 -12.33 4.24
N ASN A 69 -3.43 -12.12 4.66
CA ASN A 69 -2.58 -11.11 4.06
C ASN A 69 -2.32 -11.41 2.57
N LYS A 70 -2.05 -12.67 2.20
CA LYS A 70 -1.95 -13.07 0.78
C LYS A 70 -3.24 -12.81 0.01
N LEU A 71 -4.39 -13.11 0.62
CA LEU A 71 -5.72 -12.88 0.04
C LEU A 71 -5.95 -11.39 -0.23
N VAL A 72 -5.57 -10.51 0.71
CA VAL A 72 -5.69 -9.05 0.56
C VAL A 72 -5.00 -8.57 -0.71
N TYR A 73 -3.72 -8.93 -0.91
CA TYR A 73 -2.98 -8.48 -2.09
C TYR A 73 -3.50 -9.11 -3.38
N LYS A 74 -3.89 -10.39 -3.34
CA LYS A 74 -4.47 -11.05 -4.51
C LYS A 74 -5.78 -10.39 -4.94
N GLN A 75 -6.64 -10.04 -4.00
CA GLN A 75 -7.91 -9.38 -4.29
C GLN A 75 -7.74 -7.90 -4.66
N ALA A 76 -6.86 -7.19 -3.97
CA ALA A 76 -6.67 -5.76 -4.20
C ALA A 76 -5.94 -5.49 -5.52
N LEU A 77 -4.93 -6.30 -5.84
CA LEU A 77 -3.94 -6.01 -6.89
C LEU A 77 -3.92 -7.04 -8.03
N GLY A 78 -4.61 -8.18 -7.85
CA GLY A 78 -4.61 -9.28 -8.81
C GLY A 78 -3.35 -10.15 -8.80
N VAL A 79 -2.39 -9.87 -7.92
CA VAL A 79 -1.05 -10.48 -7.92
C VAL A 79 -0.68 -11.01 -6.53
N ASN A 80 0.17 -12.03 -6.47
CA ASN A 80 0.62 -12.56 -5.19
C ASN A 80 1.70 -11.66 -4.57
N VAL A 81 1.77 -11.66 -3.23
CA VAL A 81 2.80 -10.97 -2.43
C VAL A 81 4.21 -11.28 -2.93
N ASN A 82 4.50 -12.55 -3.21
CA ASN A 82 5.82 -12.98 -3.66
C ASN A 82 6.15 -12.50 -5.09
N GLU A 83 5.15 -12.44 -5.96
CA GLU A 83 5.29 -11.94 -7.34
C GLU A 83 5.53 -10.43 -7.33
N LEU A 84 4.75 -9.70 -6.53
CA LEU A 84 4.91 -8.26 -6.33
C LEU A 84 6.31 -7.91 -5.80
N ARG A 85 6.81 -8.69 -4.82
CA ARG A 85 8.16 -8.52 -4.28
C ARG A 85 9.23 -8.72 -5.35
N LYS A 86 9.10 -9.75 -6.20
CA LYS A 86 10.05 -10.03 -7.29
C LYS A 86 9.99 -8.93 -8.35
N ALA A 87 8.81 -8.53 -8.77
CA ALA A 87 8.63 -7.54 -9.83
C ALA A 87 9.19 -6.15 -9.45
N ARG A 88 9.16 -5.80 -8.17
CA ARG A 88 9.65 -4.51 -7.65
C ARG A 88 10.99 -4.60 -6.93
N ASN A 89 11.67 -5.76 -6.99
CA ASN A 89 12.94 -6.01 -6.30
C ASN A 89 12.91 -5.64 -4.80
N ILE A 90 11.80 -5.92 -4.11
CA ILE A 90 11.60 -5.53 -2.70
C ILE A 90 12.38 -6.48 -1.78
N PRO A 91 13.30 -5.98 -0.94
CA PRO A 91 13.99 -6.79 0.06
C PRO A 91 13.01 -7.48 1.01
N LYS A 92 13.31 -8.71 1.44
CA LYS A 92 12.44 -9.46 2.37
C LYS A 92 12.23 -8.75 3.71
N THR A 93 13.21 -7.96 4.13
CA THR A 93 13.22 -7.17 5.36
C THR A 93 12.29 -5.95 5.31
N GLU A 94 11.95 -5.48 4.10
CA GLU A 94 11.13 -4.28 3.94
C GLU A 94 9.64 -4.61 3.76
N ALA A 95 8.80 -3.72 4.28
CA ALA A 95 7.35 -3.82 4.15
C ALA A 95 6.89 -3.41 2.74
N ILE A 96 6.05 -4.26 2.12
CA ILE A 96 5.50 -4.03 0.78
C ILE A 96 4.73 -2.71 0.69
N THR A 97 4.13 -2.27 1.80
CA THR A 97 3.37 -1.02 1.89
C THR A 97 4.18 0.21 1.49
N HIS A 98 5.51 0.19 1.61
CA HIS A 98 6.36 1.31 1.17
C HIS A 98 6.47 1.43 -0.35
N TYR A 99 6.21 0.34 -1.07
CA TYR A 99 6.38 0.20 -2.52
C TYR A 99 5.05 0.27 -3.28
N LEU A 100 3.94 0.51 -2.59
CA LEU A 100 2.64 0.68 -3.23
C LEU A 100 2.44 2.12 -3.70
N SER A 101 1.88 2.30 -4.90
CA SER A 101 1.36 3.60 -5.32
C SER A 101 0.15 3.99 -4.47
N SER A 102 -0.31 5.24 -4.58
CA SER A 102 -1.51 5.66 -3.83
C SER A 102 -2.74 4.83 -4.19
N SER A 103 -2.98 4.58 -5.48
CA SER A 103 -4.15 3.81 -5.92
C SER A 103 -4.11 2.36 -5.43
N GLU A 104 -2.92 1.76 -5.41
CA GLU A 104 -2.71 0.41 -4.90
C GLU A 104 -2.89 0.33 -3.39
N ALA A 105 -2.34 1.30 -2.65
CA ALA A 105 -2.53 1.40 -1.20
C ALA A 105 -4.02 1.57 -0.84
N ASP A 106 -4.75 2.39 -1.61
CA ASP A 106 -6.19 2.60 -1.43
C ASP A 106 -6.99 1.33 -1.73
N ALA A 107 -6.64 0.57 -2.78
CA ALA A 107 -7.25 -0.73 -3.08
C ALA A 107 -7.01 -1.75 -1.96
N VAL A 108 -5.76 -1.86 -1.48
CA VAL A 108 -5.38 -2.73 -0.35
C VAL A 108 -6.15 -2.34 0.92
N LYS A 109 -6.29 -1.04 1.19
CA LYS A 109 -7.05 -0.52 2.34
C LYS A 109 -8.52 -0.93 2.26
N ARG A 110 -9.17 -0.81 1.09
CA ARG A 110 -10.57 -1.21 0.91
C ARG A 110 -10.79 -2.69 1.19
N VAL A 111 -9.94 -3.57 0.64
CA VAL A 111 -10.04 -5.01 0.90
C VAL A 111 -9.82 -5.33 2.38
N LYS A 112 -8.83 -4.71 3.04
CA LYS A 112 -8.63 -4.89 4.48
C LYS A 112 -9.85 -4.49 5.30
N GLN A 113 -10.50 -3.38 4.94
CA GLN A 113 -11.73 -2.93 5.61
C GLN A 113 -12.85 -3.94 5.43
N GLN A 114 -13.05 -4.48 4.21
CA GLN A 114 -14.06 -5.50 3.96
C GLN A 114 -13.81 -6.77 4.76
N ILE A 115 -12.56 -7.26 4.81
CA ILE A 115 -12.20 -8.42 5.62
C ILE A 115 -12.52 -8.15 7.08
N ARG A 116 -12.14 -6.99 7.62
CA ARG A 116 -12.45 -6.63 9.00
C ARG A 116 -13.96 -6.75 9.28
N THR A 117 -14.82 -6.20 8.43
CA THR A 117 -16.28 -6.31 8.61
C THR A 117 -16.75 -7.77 8.59
N LEU A 118 -16.21 -8.60 7.70
CA LEU A 118 -16.55 -10.03 7.62
C LEU A 118 -16.09 -10.79 8.89
N LEU A 119 -14.95 -10.40 9.47
CA LEU A 119 -14.46 -10.97 10.73
C LEU A 119 -15.30 -10.54 11.93
N GLU A 120 -15.77 -9.29 11.96
CA GLU A 120 -16.72 -8.79 12.96
C GLU A 120 -18.05 -9.57 12.90
N MET A 121 -18.44 -10.05 11.70
CA MET A 121 -19.56 -10.97 11.49
C MET A 121 -19.25 -12.43 11.87
N LYS A 122 -18.10 -12.70 12.51
CA LYS A 122 -17.63 -14.03 12.95
C LYS A 122 -17.49 -15.05 11.82
N MET A 123 -17.26 -14.60 10.59
CA MET A 123 -17.03 -15.49 9.45
C MET A 123 -15.67 -16.17 9.54
N ASP A 124 -15.60 -17.44 9.12
CA ASP A 124 -14.35 -18.18 9.03
C ASP A 124 -13.53 -17.79 7.78
N TYR A 125 -12.30 -18.30 7.69
CA TYR A 125 -11.41 -18.01 6.55
C TYR A 125 -12.01 -18.38 5.18
N GLN A 126 -12.69 -19.51 5.06
CA GLN A 126 -13.23 -19.98 3.78
C GLN A 126 -14.40 -19.10 3.34
N GLN A 127 -15.27 -18.73 4.28
CA GLN A 127 -16.37 -17.82 4.06
C GLN A 127 -15.88 -16.42 3.65
N VAL A 128 -14.86 -15.88 4.33
CA VAL A 128 -14.22 -14.61 3.94
C VAL A 128 -13.64 -14.69 2.53
N LYS A 129 -12.97 -15.78 2.19
CA LYS A 129 -12.39 -16.00 0.86
C LYS A 129 -13.45 -16.04 -0.23
N GLN A 130 -14.57 -16.73 0.00
CA GLN A 130 -15.68 -16.79 -0.94
C GLN A 130 -16.34 -15.42 -1.12
N ALA A 131 -16.62 -14.71 -0.02
CA ALA A 131 -17.23 -13.38 -0.07
C ALA A 131 -16.41 -12.37 -0.88
N LEU A 132 -15.08 -12.43 -0.77
CA LEU A 132 -14.18 -11.56 -1.54
C LEU A 132 -14.14 -11.94 -3.02
N GLN A 133 -14.20 -13.23 -3.39
CA GLN A 133 -14.19 -13.65 -4.79
C GLN A 133 -15.37 -13.08 -5.60
N ILE A 134 -16.52 -12.87 -4.96
CA ILE A 134 -17.72 -12.30 -5.61
C ILE A 134 -17.48 -10.86 -6.11
N GLN A 135 -16.65 -10.08 -5.41
CA GLN A 135 -16.46 -8.66 -5.71
C GLN A 135 -15.36 -8.36 -6.74
N GLY A 136 -14.55 -9.35 -7.12
CA GLY A 136 -13.51 -9.20 -8.16
C GLY A 136 -12.33 -8.28 -7.79
N VAL A 137 -11.31 -8.25 -8.66
CA VAL A 137 -10.07 -7.48 -8.41
C VAL A 137 -10.35 -5.98 -8.50
N ILE A 138 -10.04 -5.23 -7.42
CA ILE A 138 -10.33 -3.79 -7.33
C ILE A 138 -9.38 -2.96 -8.22
N TYR A 139 -8.10 -3.32 -8.23
CA TYR A 139 -7.07 -2.64 -9.02
C TYR A 139 -6.17 -3.69 -9.68
N ARG A 140 -6.04 -3.66 -11.01
CA ARG A 140 -5.19 -4.63 -11.71
C ARG A 140 -3.79 -4.07 -11.89
N ILE A 141 -2.79 -4.73 -11.33
CA ILE A 141 -1.40 -4.42 -11.68
C ILE A 141 -1.07 -5.09 -13.01
N GLU A 142 -0.71 -4.30 -14.01
CA GLU A 142 0.01 -4.81 -15.18
C GLU A 142 1.48 -5.03 -14.80
N LEU A 143 1.79 -6.23 -14.35
CA LEU A 143 3.18 -6.62 -14.12
C LEU A 143 3.83 -6.88 -15.48
N GLN A 144 4.63 -5.93 -15.98
CA GLN A 144 5.63 -6.27 -16.99
C GLN A 144 6.75 -7.03 -16.29
N LEU A 145 6.61 -8.36 -16.21
CA LEU A 145 7.74 -9.20 -15.83
C LEU A 145 8.78 -9.12 -16.95
N PRO A 146 10.08 -8.90 -16.65
CA PRO A 146 11.10 -9.17 -17.65
C PRO A 146 10.95 -10.63 -18.07
N ALA A 147 10.78 -10.86 -19.37
CA ALA A 147 10.69 -12.20 -19.94
C ALA A 147 11.83 -13.04 -19.34
N LYS A 148 11.50 -14.18 -18.74
CA LYS A 148 12.51 -15.13 -18.26
C LYS A 148 13.49 -15.33 -19.41
N ALA A 149 14.73 -14.87 -19.26
CA ALA A 149 15.80 -15.23 -20.17
C ALA A 149 15.86 -16.75 -20.15
N SER A 150 15.42 -17.37 -21.25
CA SER A 150 15.59 -18.79 -21.52
C SER A 150 17.10 -19.02 -21.62
N VAL A 151 17.71 -19.40 -20.50
CA VAL A 151 19.07 -19.92 -20.53
C VAL A 151 18.96 -21.30 -21.17
N LYS A 152 19.44 -21.39 -22.41
CA LYS A 152 19.72 -22.64 -23.12
C LYS A 152 20.88 -23.36 -22.46
#